data_AF-A0A2W4XIM0-F1
#
_entry.id   AF-A0A2W4XIM0-F1
#
_cell.length_a   1.000
_cell.length_b   1.000
_cell.length_c   1.000
_cell.angle_alpha   90.00
_cell.angle_beta   90.00
_cell.angle_gamma   90.00
#
_symmetry.space_group_name_H-M   'P 1'
#
loop_
_entity.id
_entity.type
_entity.pdbx_description
1 polymer ?
#
loop_
_entity_poly.entity_id
_entity_poly.type
_entity_poly.pdbx_seq_one_letter_code
_entity_poly.pdbx_strand_id
1 'polypeptide(L)'
;MNDRLSDVAPLFAALSVGAAAMLWPPLALLLLAMLGARVLMRGDIKIDLAQLAGPALAALVVGAFVGVAGAIGVLFIWRLFADTRWSVMEAARLAMRAGRPADASAKALAHAWTTPLYGLALVAFTAPHMVAGLPLDLPHVPVWVPVAVGVIAVGAVFDWGLRRAADWRLGELATAPALHLLTHHAIFLVAYGLTLDVSAGIAAMAAWRLAHAAPLRQLSFTAVP
;
A
#
# COMPACT_ATOMS: atom_id res chain seq x y z
N MET A 1 -7.30 0.58 33.36
CA MET A 1 -5.90 0.51 32.86
C MET A 1 -5.73 -0.53 31.75
N ASN A 2 -6.48 -1.64 31.78
CA ASN A 2 -6.49 -2.66 30.71
C ASN A 2 -6.90 -2.13 29.32
N ASP A 3 -7.83 -1.17 29.23
CA ASP A 3 -8.27 -0.65 27.92
C ASP A 3 -7.19 0.16 27.17
N ARG A 4 -6.17 0.69 27.87
CA ARG A 4 -5.10 1.45 27.20
C ARG A 4 -4.10 0.55 26.48
N LEU A 5 -3.94 -0.69 26.91
CA LEU A 5 -3.01 -1.63 26.29
C LEU A 5 -3.60 -2.27 25.02
N SER A 6 -4.93 -2.44 24.97
CA SER A 6 -5.62 -2.93 23.77
C SER A 6 -5.52 -1.98 22.59
N ASP A 7 -5.45 -0.66 22.83
CA ASP A 7 -5.43 0.35 21.77
C ASP A 7 -4.06 0.46 21.06
N VAL A 8 -2.97 0.13 21.77
CA VAL A 8 -1.60 0.27 21.24
C VAL A 8 -1.08 -1.03 20.61
N ALA A 9 -1.63 -2.18 21.00
CA ALA A 9 -1.23 -3.50 20.50
C ALA A 9 -1.22 -3.62 18.96
N PRO A 10 -2.20 -3.08 18.20
CA PRO A 10 -2.20 -3.20 16.74
C PRO A 10 -1.11 -2.37 16.07
N LEU A 11 -0.83 -1.17 16.60
CA LEU A 11 0.28 -0.34 16.12
C LEU A 11 1.63 -1.02 16.41
N PHE A 12 1.81 -1.56 17.61
CA PHE A 12 3.03 -2.27 17.96
C PHE A 12 3.24 -3.51 17.08
N ALA A 13 2.16 -4.26 16.80
CA ALA A 13 2.21 -5.38 15.86
C ALA A 13 2.58 -4.92 14.43
N ALA A 14 1.99 -3.83 13.94
CA ALA A 14 2.33 -3.27 12.64
C ALA A 14 3.80 -2.83 12.55
N LEU A 15 4.30 -2.10 13.55
CA LEU A 15 5.70 -1.67 13.60
C LEU A 15 6.66 -2.86 13.70
N SER A 16 6.32 -3.87 14.50
CA SER A 16 7.13 -5.09 14.64
C SER A 16 7.19 -5.87 13.34
N VAL A 17 6.07 -6.00 12.63
CA VAL A 17 6.02 -6.62 11.30
C VAL A 17 6.82 -5.81 10.28
N GLY A 18 6.70 -4.48 10.28
CA GLY A 18 7.46 -3.61 9.38
C GLY A 18 8.97 -3.70 9.61
N ALA A 19 9.41 -3.69 10.87
CA ALA A 19 10.81 -3.88 11.23
C ALA A 19 11.31 -5.29 10.83
N ALA A 20 10.52 -6.33 11.10
CA ALA A 20 10.82 -7.69 10.67
C ALA A 20 10.90 -7.81 9.14
N ALA A 21 10.10 -7.05 8.39
CA ALA A 21 10.12 -7.08 6.93
C ALA A 21 11.44 -6.57 6.35
N MET A 22 12.09 -5.62 7.03
CA MET A 22 13.38 -5.08 6.58
C MET A 22 14.56 -6.01 6.91
N LEU A 23 14.45 -6.79 7.97
CA LEU A 23 15.52 -7.69 8.44
C LEU A 23 15.37 -9.12 7.90
N TRP A 24 14.13 -9.62 7.87
CA TRP A 24 13.80 -10.99 7.50
C TRP A 24 12.38 -11.10 6.89
N PRO A 25 12.24 -10.82 5.58
CA PRO A 25 10.95 -10.75 4.91
C PRO A 25 10.07 -12.01 5.02
N PRO A 26 10.60 -13.25 4.90
CA PRO A 26 9.82 -14.46 5.16
C PRO A 26 9.20 -14.52 6.55
N LEU A 27 9.93 -14.08 7.59
CA LEU A 27 9.41 -14.03 8.96
C LEU A 27 8.27 -13.00 9.06
N ALA A 28 8.40 -11.84 8.42
CA ALA A 28 7.34 -10.83 8.41
C ALA A 28 6.05 -11.35 7.75
N LEU A 29 6.17 -12.09 6.64
CA LEU A 29 5.02 -12.73 6.00
C LEU A 29 4.39 -13.80 6.89
N LEU A 30 5.18 -14.58 7.62
CA LEU A 30 4.67 -15.52 8.62
C LEU A 30 3.93 -14.80 9.76
N LEU A 31 4.49 -13.72 10.30
CA LEU A 31 3.85 -12.90 11.33
C LEU A 31 2.51 -12.34 10.84
N LEU A 32 2.45 -11.86 9.59
CA LEU A 32 1.22 -11.39 8.96
C LEU A 32 0.20 -12.51 8.77
N ALA A 33 0.64 -13.69 8.33
CA ALA A 33 -0.22 -14.86 8.18
C ALA A 33 -0.81 -15.29 9.54
N MET A 34 -0.02 -15.31 10.60
CA MET A 34 -0.48 -15.61 11.96
C MET A 34 -1.47 -14.55 12.48
N LEU A 35 -1.22 -13.26 12.23
CA LEU A 35 -2.16 -12.19 12.57
C LEU A 35 -3.49 -12.36 11.81
N GLY A 36 -3.43 -12.64 10.51
CA GLY A 36 -4.61 -12.93 9.70
C GLY A 36 -5.39 -14.14 10.21
N ALA A 37 -4.71 -15.26 10.49
CA ALA A 37 -5.32 -16.47 11.04
C ALA A 37 -5.99 -16.21 12.39
N ARG A 38 -5.33 -15.47 13.29
CA ARG A 38 -5.91 -15.10 14.59
C ARG A 38 -7.20 -14.30 14.44
N VAL A 39 -7.24 -13.36 13.50
CA VAL A 39 -8.43 -12.54 13.24
C VAL A 39 -9.57 -13.39 12.65
N LEU A 40 -9.24 -14.29 11.72
CA LEU A 40 -10.21 -15.23 11.16
C LEU A 40 -10.82 -16.14 12.23
N MET A 41 -10.00 -16.67 13.14
CA MET A 41 -10.46 -17.54 14.23
C MET A 41 -11.36 -16.83 15.25
N ARG A 42 -11.30 -15.49 15.34
CA ARG A 42 -12.20 -14.72 16.21
C ARG A 42 -13.60 -14.51 15.62
N GLY A 43 -13.78 -14.75 14.32
CA GLY A 43 -15.06 -14.54 13.64
C GLY A 43 -15.46 -13.07 13.45
N ASP A 44 -14.55 -12.14 13.76
CA ASP A 44 -14.80 -10.69 13.69
C ASP A 44 -14.86 -10.16 12.24
N ILE A 45 -14.50 -10.98 11.25
CA ILE A 45 -14.46 -10.60 9.83
C ILE A 45 -15.30 -11.54 8.98
N LYS A 46 -16.20 -10.96 8.18
CA LYS A 46 -16.83 -11.65 7.06
C LYS A 46 -15.91 -11.57 5.85
N ILE A 47 -15.36 -12.70 5.43
CA ILE A 47 -14.61 -12.77 4.18
C ILE A 47 -15.61 -12.63 3.03
N ASP A 48 -15.44 -11.61 2.21
CA ASP A 48 -16.16 -11.51 0.95
C ASP A 48 -15.48 -12.41 -0.09
N LEU A 49 -15.92 -13.67 -0.15
CA LEU A 49 -15.39 -14.67 -1.08
C LEU A 49 -15.56 -14.24 -2.55
N ALA A 50 -16.57 -13.43 -2.87
CA ALA A 50 -16.79 -12.95 -4.22
C ALA A 50 -15.65 -12.04 -4.69
N GLN A 51 -15.10 -11.23 -3.80
CA GLN A 51 -13.94 -10.37 -4.11
C GLN A 51 -12.64 -11.16 -4.33
N LEU A 52 -12.53 -12.36 -3.76
CA LEU A 52 -11.39 -13.25 -3.93
C LEU A 52 -11.51 -14.15 -5.15
N ALA A 53 -12.73 -14.39 -5.66
CA ALA A 53 -12.97 -15.31 -6.77
C ALA A 53 -12.25 -14.88 -8.05
N GLY A 54 -12.32 -13.59 -8.42
CA GLY A 54 -11.67 -13.08 -9.64
C GLY A 54 -10.14 -13.25 -9.62
N PRO A 55 -9.44 -12.74 -8.60
CA PRO A 55 -7.99 -12.90 -8.47
C PRO A 55 -7.55 -14.36 -8.38
N ALA A 56 -8.29 -15.20 -7.64
CA ALA A 56 -8.00 -16.62 -7.52
C ALA A 56 -8.16 -17.33 -8.88
N LEU A 57 -9.24 -17.07 -9.61
CA LEU A 57 -9.45 -17.64 -10.93
C LEU A 57 -8.37 -17.19 -11.93
N ALA A 58 -8.02 -15.90 -11.94
CA ALA A 58 -6.97 -15.39 -12.80
C ALA A 58 -5.61 -16.04 -12.48
N ALA A 59 -5.27 -16.19 -11.20
CA ALA A 59 -4.04 -16.85 -10.76
C ALA A 59 -4.04 -18.34 -11.13
N LEU A 60 -5.17 -19.04 -11.02
CA LEU A 60 -5.31 -20.43 -11.45
C LEU A 60 -5.14 -20.59 -12.96
N VAL A 61 -5.78 -19.73 -13.75
CA VAL A 61 -5.67 -19.73 -15.21
C VAL A 61 -4.23 -19.48 -15.63
N VAL A 62 -3.62 -18.37 -15.18
CA VAL A 62 -2.22 -18.06 -15.52
C VAL A 62 -1.28 -19.15 -14.99
N GLY A 63 -1.52 -19.66 -13.79
CA GLY A 63 -0.77 -20.77 -13.21
C GLY A 63 -0.80 -22.04 -14.05
N ALA A 64 -1.92 -22.35 -14.68
CA ALA A 64 -2.06 -23.50 -15.56
C ALA A 64 -1.27 -23.37 -16.87
N PHE A 65 -1.10 -22.15 -17.39
CA PHE A 65 -0.40 -21.90 -18.67
C PHE A 65 1.08 -21.50 -18.51
N VAL A 66 1.43 -20.79 -17.43
CA VAL A 66 2.74 -20.15 -17.22
C VAL A 66 3.44 -20.67 -15.96
N GLY A 67 2.76 -21.51 -15.16
CA GLY A 67 3.29 -22.09 -13.94
C GLY A 67 3.12 -21.21 -12.70
N VAL A 68 3.61 -21.72 -11.56
CA VAL A 68 3.43 -21.09 -10.24
C VAL A 68 3.95 -19.66 -10.19
N ALA A 69 5.05 -19.36 -10.89
CA ALA A 69 5.64 -18.02 -10.89
C ALA A 69 4.71 -16.97 -11.50
N GLY A 70 4.02 -17.31 -12.60
CA GLY A 70 3.01 -16.45 -13.21
C GLY A 70 1.77 -16.28 -12.34
N ALA A 71 1.32 -17.34 -11.64
CA ALA A 71 0.22 -17.25 -10.68
C ALA A 71 0.53 -16.27 -9.55
N ILE A 72 1.76 -16.30 -9.01
CA ILE A 72 2.24 -15.36 -7.99
C ILE A 72 2.29 -13.94 -8.56
N GLY A 73 2.71 -13.78 -9.82
CA GLY A 73 2.66 -12.51 -10.55
C GLY A 73 1.27 -11.88 -10.58
N VAL A 74 0.24 -12.66 -10.89
CA VAL A 74 -1.16 -12.21 -10.87
C VAL A 74 -1.59 -11.76 -9.48
N LEU A 75 -1.29 -12.56 -8.45
CA LEU A 75 -1.65 -12.23 -7.07
C LEU A 75 -0.93 -10.96 -6.58
N PHE A 76 0.32 -10.76 -6.98
CA PHE A 76 1.08 -9.55 -6.71
C PHE A 76 0.42 -8.31 -7.35
N ILE A 77 0.11 -8.36 -8.64
CA ILE A 77 -0.55 -7.25 -9.35
C ILE A 77 -1.90 -6.93 -8.70
N TRP A 78 -2.71 -7.96 -8.43
CA TRP A 78 -3.99 -7.78 -7.75
C TRP A 78 -3.80 -7.12 -6.39
N ARG A 79 -2.81 -7.56 -5.60
CA ARG A 79 -2.55 -7.00 -4.27
C ARG A 79 -2.17 -5.53 -4.36
N LEU A 80 -1.28 -5.17 -5.27
CA LEU A 80 -0.87 -3.79 -5.53
C LEU A 80 -2.06 -2.91 -5.92
N PHE A 81 -2.92 -3.41 -6.81
CA PHE A 81 -4.15 -2.71 -7.21
C PHE A 81 -5.12 -2.54 -6.04
N ALA A 82 -5.35 -3.59 -5.24
CA ALA A 82 -6.26 -3.57 -4.11
C ALA A 82 -5.80 -2.58 -3.02
N ASP A 83 -4.50 -2.57 -2.70
CA ASP A 83 -3.95 -1.65 -1.70
C ASP A 83 -3.96 -0.19 -2.19
N THR A 84 -3.68 0.05 -3.49
CA THR A 84 -3.79 1.39 -4.09
C THR A 84 -5.24 1.89 -4.08
N ARG A 85 -6.19 1.06 -4.50
CA ARG A 85 -7.61 1.40 -4.50
C ARG A 85 -8.11 1.71 -3.09
N TRP A 86 -7.73 0.89 -2.11
CA TRP A 86 -8.05 1.15 -0.71
C TRP A 86 -7.53 2.52 -0.26
N SER A 87 -6.25 2.83 -0.53
CA SER A 87 -5.67 4.12 -0.14
C SER A 87 -6.36 5.31 -0.81
N VAL A 88 -6.70 5.21 -2.10
CA VAL A 88 -7.44 6.25 -2.81
C VAL A 88 -8.82 6.48 -2.20
N MET A 89 -9.55 5.40 -1.87
CA MET A 89 -10.86 5.51 -1.21
C MET A 89 -10.74 6.12 0.20
N GLU A 90 -9.68 5.77 0.92
CA GLU A 90 -9.40 6.31 2.25
C GLU A 90 -9.04 7.80 2.20
N ALA A 91 -8.19 8.21 1.26
CA ALA A 91 -7.88 9.62 1.00
C ALA A 91 -9.15 10.43 0.65
N ALA A 92 -10.01 9.89 -0.22
CA ALA A 92 -11.29 10.50 -0.57
C ALA A 92 -12.19 10.66 0.67
N ARG A 93 -12.28 9.62 1.50
CA ARG A 93 -13.05 9.64 2.75
C ARG A 93 -12.53 10.70 3.73
N LEU A 94 -11.20 10.81 3.88
CA LEU A 94 -10.56 11.81 4.73
C LEU A 94 -10.77 13.24 4.19
N ALA A 95 -10.69 13.44 2.88
CA ALA A 95 -10.98 14.72 2.23
C ALA A 95 -12.45 15.15 2.42
N MET A 96 -13.39 14.22 2.27
CA MET A 96 -14.82 14.49 2.55
C MET A 96 -15.05 14.88 4.01
N ARG A 97 -14.41 14.21 4.97
CA ARG A 97 -14.49 14.57 6.40
C ARG A 97 -13.85 15.93 6.72
N ALA A 98 -12.85 16.33 5.96
CA ALA A 98 -12.20 17.63 6.07
C ALA A 98 -12.98 18.76 5.36
N GLY A 99 -14.15 18.48 4.76
CA GLY A 99 -14.93 19.48 4.04
C GLY A 99 -14.30 19.90 2.70
N ARG A 100 -13.47 19.04 2.09
CA ARG A 100 -12.76 19.30 0.82
C ARG A 100 -13.19 18.29 -0.26
N PRO A 101 -14.43 18.35 -0.77
CA PRO A 101 -14.94 17.38 -1.75
C PRO A 101 -14.18 17.43 -3.09
N ALA A 102 -13.59 18.57 -3.46
CA ALA A 102 -12.77 18.69 -4.66
C ALA A 102 -11.53 17.78 -4.62
N ASP A 103 -10.92 17.63 -3.43
CA ASP A 103 -9.77 16.75 -3.20
C ASP A 103 -10.14 15.26 -3.22
N ALA A 104 -11.43 14.92 -3.07
CA ALA A 104 -11.93 13.55 -3.15
C ALA A 104 -12.23 13.09 -4.59
N SER A 105 -12.09 13.99 -5.57
CA SER A 105 -12.41 13.67 -6.97
C SER A 105 -11.40 12.69 -7.58
N ALA A 106 -11.85 11.86 -8.52
CA ALA A 106 -10.99 10.91 -9.22
C ALA A 106 -9.78 11.59 -9.90
N LYS A 107 -9.99 12.80 -10.45
CA LYS A 107 -8.93 13.62 -11.04
C LYS A 107 -7.91 14.07 -9.99
N ALA A 108 -8.37 14.52 -8.83
CA ALA A 108 -7.50 14.97 -7.74
C ALA A 108 -6.68 13.81 -7.16
N LEU A 109 -7.17 12.57 -7.21
CA LEU A 109 -6.50 11.39 -6.67
C LEU A 109 -5.74 10.56 -7.72
N ALA A 110 -5.75 10.96 -9.00
CA ALA A 110 -5.10 10.23 -10.07
C ALA A 110 -3.59 10.05 -9.83
N HIS A 111 -2.92 11.04 -9.23
CA HIS A 111 -1.49 10.97 -8.91
C HIS A 111 -1.16 9.78 -8.00
N ALA A 112 -2.07 9.36 -7.12
CA ALA A 112 -1.86 8.25 -6.19
C ALA A 112 -1.57 6.92 -6.92
N TRP A 113 -1.99 6.77 -8.18
CA TRP A 113 -1.70 5.56 -8.97
C TRP A 113 -0.30 5.52 -9.56
N THR A 114 0.39 6.66 -9.61
CA THR A 114 1.66 6.76 -10.33
C THR A 114 2.82 6.05 -9.62
N THR A 115 2.92 6.13 -8.28
CA THR A 115 3.97 5.43 -7.53
C THR A 115 3.80 3.90 -7.50
N PRO A 116 2.60 3.33 -7.33
CA PRO A 116 2.36 1.90 -7.53
C PRO A 116 2.70 1.42 -8.95
N LEU A 117 2.31 2.20 -9.98
CA LEU A 117 2.63 1.85 -11.37
C LEU A 117 4.13 1.87 -11.63
N TYR A 118 4.86 2.84 -11.07
CA TYR A 118 6.32 2.87 -11.14
C TYR A 118 6.93 1.63 -10.47
N GLY A 119 6.50 1.30 -9.25
CA GLY A 119 6.95 0.09 -8.57
C GLY A 119 6.70 -1.19 -9.37
N LEU A 120 5.50 -1.34 -9.95
CA LEU A 120 5.18 -2.47 -10.81
C LEU A 120 6.08 -2.55 -12.05
N ALA A 121 6.29 -1.42 -12.73
CA ALA A 121 7.16 -1.34 -13.90
C ALA A 121 8.62 -1.69 -13.55
N LEU A 122 9.10 -1.26 -12.37
CA LEU A 122 10.44 -1.57 -11.91
C LEU A 122 10.58 -3.06 -11.60
N VAL A 123 9.65 -3.66 -10.85
CA VAL A 123 9.65 -5.11 -10.57
C VAL A 123 9.56 -5.94 -11.86
N ALA A 124 8.76 -5.51 -12.84
CA ALA A 124 8.69 -6.19 -14.14
C ALA A 124 9.99 -6.07 -14.95
N PHE A 125 10.67 -4.93 -14.87
CA PHE A 125 11.98 -4.73 -15.51
C PHE A 125 13.09 -5.54 -14.84
N THR A 126 13.08 -5.67 -13.51
CA THR A 126 14.13 -6.38 -12.76
C THR A 126 13.84 -7.86 -12.54
N ALA A 127 12.74 -8.39 -13.08
CA ALA A 127 12.40 -9.81 -13.04
C ALA A 127 13.54 -10.67 -13.65
N PRO A 128 13.77 -11.90 -13.13
CA PRO A 128 12.95 -12.62 -12.16
C PRO A 128 13.19 -12.22 -10.69
N HIS A 129 12.16 -12.35 -9.86
CA HIS A 129 12.21 -12.07 -8.42
C HIS A 129 11.77 -13.26 -7.59
N MET A 130 12.01 -13.17 -6.28
CA MET A 130 11.52 -14.13 -5.30
C MET A 130 10.57 -13.41 -4.33
N VAL A 131 9.43 -14.04 -4.04
CA VAL A 131 8.49 -13.63 -3.00
C VAL A 131 8.41 -14.76 -1.98
N ALA A 132 8.87 -14.53 -0.76
CA ALA A 132 8.86 -15.53 0.32
C ALA A 132 9.56 -16.86 -0.04
N GLY A 133 10.56 -16.84 -0.93
CA GLY A 133 11.21 -18.06 -1.43
C GLY A 133 10.46 -18.78 -2.55
N LEU A 134 9.38 -18.20 -3.07
CA LEU A 134 8.70 -18.65 -4.29
C LEU A 134 9.05 -17.74 -5.47
N PRO A 135 9.18 -18.28 -6.70
CA PRO A 135 9.47 -17.45 -7.86
C PRO A 135 8.31 -16.51 -8.17
N LEU A 136 8.61 -15.26 -8.48
CA LEU A 136 7.70 -14.26 -9.03
C LEU A 136 8.11 -14.00 -10.47
N ASP A 137 7.19 -14.26 -11.41
CA ASP A 137 7.39 -13.93 -12.81
C ASP A 137 6.36 -12.89 -13.26
N LEU A 138 6.85 -11.88 -13.97
CA LEU A 138 6.06 -10.80 -14.57
C LEU A 138 6.52 -10.63 -16.01
N PRO A 139 5.64 -10.24 -16.94
CA PRO A 139 6.05 -9.91 -18.30
C PRO A 139 7.15 -8.85 -18.28
N HIS A 140 8.36 -9.22 -18.73
CA HIS A 140 9.50 -8.32 -18.72
C HIS A 140 9.23 -7.11 -19.61
N VAL A 141 9.47 -5.91 -19.08
CA VAL A 141 9.31 -4.65 -19.81
C VAL A 141 10.68 -4.07 -20.15
N PRO A 142 10.84 -3.41 -21.31
CA PRO A 142 12.09 -2.75 -21.65
C PRO A 142 12.39 -1.56 -20.73
N VAL A 143 13.68 -1.22 -20.56
CA VAL A 143 14.17 -0.19 -19.62
C VAL A 143 13.49 1.18 -19.76
N TRP A 144 13.03 1.56 -20.95
CA TRP A 144 12.36 2.83 -21.15
C TRP A 144 11.01 2.92 -20.41
N VAL A 145 10.36 1.79 -20.12
CA VAL A 145 9.07 1.73 -19.41
C VAL A 145 9.20 2.24 -17.97
N PRO A 146 10.03 1.67 -17.08
CA PRO A 146 10.19 2.19 -15.72
C PRO A 146 10.75 3.61 -15.71
N VAL A 147 11.60 4.00 -16.68
CA VAL A 147 12.06 5.39 -16.80
C VAL A 147 10.89 6.34 -17.09
N ALA A 148 10.06 6.04 -18.09
CA ALA A 148 8.91 6.87 -18.44
C ALA A 148 7.88 6.96 -17.30
N VAL A 149 7.53 5.82 -16.70
CA VAL A 149 6.59 5.78 -15.57
C VAL A 149 7.18 6.50 -14.34
N GLY A 150 8.49 6.40 -14.11
CA GLY A 150 9.19 7.12 -13.05
C GLY A 150 9.14 8.63 -13.23
N VAL A 151 9.38 9.14 -14.45
CA VAL A 151 9.23 10.57 -14.77
C VAL A 151 7.78 11.04 -14.53
N ILE A 152 6.78 10.25 -14.95
CA ILE A 152 5.37 10.56 -14.72
C ILE A 152 5.08 10.59 -13.21
N ALA A 153 5.57 9.62 -12.45
CA ALA A 153 5.36 9.55 -11.01
C ALA A 153 6.00 10.74 -10.27
N VAL A 154 7.25 11.08 -10.59
CA VAL A 154 7.91 12.26 -10.02
C VAL A 154 7.15 13.53 -10.36
N GLY A 155 6.76 13.72 -11.63
CA GLY A 155 6.00 14.89 -12.05
C GLY A 155 4.65 15.02 -11.34
N ALA A 156 3.90 13.92 -11.22
CA ALA A 156 2.60 13.90 -10.56
C ALA A 156 2.70 14.14 -9.05
N VAL A 157 3.69 13.55 -8.38
CA VAL A 157 3.93 13.77 -6.94
C VAL A 157 4.42 15.20 -6.69
N PHE A 158 5.25 15.75 -7.57
CA PHE A 158 5.73 17.12 -7.46
C PHE A 158 4.61 18.15 -7.65
N ASP A 159 3.79 18.02 -8.71
CA ASP A 159 2.61 18.87 -8.93
C ASP A 159 1.63 18.79 -7.75
N TRP A 160 1.33 17.58 -7.26
CA TRP A 160 0.52 17.40 -6.06
C TRP A 160 1.14 18.07 -4.82
N GLY A 161 2.44 17.88 -4.60
CA GLY A 161 3.17 18.46 -3.47
C GLY A 161 3.17 19.99 -3.48
N LEU A 162 3.32 20.61 -4.66
CA LEU A 162 3.22 22.06 -4.83
C LEU A 162 1.83 22.58 -4.46
N ARG A 163 0.76 21.88 -4.86
CA ARG A 163 -0.62 22.27 -4.49
C ARG A 163 -0.82 22.19 -2.98
N ARG A 164 -0.35 21.13 -2.33
CA ARG A 164 -0.42 21.00 -0.86
C ARG A 164 0.43 22.05 -0.14
N ALA A 165 1.58 22.42 -0.68
CA ALA A 165 2.38 23.51 -0.13
C ALA A 165 1.68 24.88 -0.28
N ALA A 166 1.00 25.12 -1.39
CA ALA A 166 0.16 26.30 -1.57
C ALA A 166 -1.01 26.31 -0.57
N ASP A 167 -1.74 25.20 -0.43
CA ASP A 167 -2.83 25.08 0.56
C ASP A 167 -2.31 25.32 1.99
N TRP A 168 -1.13 24.81 2.32
CA TRP A 168 -0.50 25.03 3.63
C TRP A 168 -0.19 26.52 3.86
N ARG A 169 0.39 27.18 2.86
CA ARG A 169 0.69 28.61 2.92
C ARG A 169 -0.57 29.47 3.07
N LEU A 170 -1.70 29.01 2.52
CA LEU A 170 -3.00 29.67 2.64
C LEU A 170 -3.78 29.30 3.91
N GLY A 171 -3.28 28.36 4.73
CA GLY A 171 -3.98 27.86 5.91
C GLY A 171 -5.18 26.95 5.57
N GLU A 172 -5.26 26.47 4.35
CA GLU A 172 -6.35 25.65 3.81
C GLU A 172 -6.03 24.14 3.74
N LEU A 173 -4.83 23.74 4.16
CA LEU A 173 -4.37 22.36 4.05
C LEU A 173 -5.21 21.42 4.92
N ALA A 174 -5.91 20.49 4.27
CA ALA A 174 -6.45 19.31 4.94
C ALA A 174 -5.33 18.33 5.29
N THR A 175 -4.81 18.44 6.51
CA THR A 175 -3.61 17.71 6.98
C THR A 175 -3.78 16.19 6.94
N ALA A 176 -4.94 15.67 7.35
CA ALA A 176 -5.20 14.23 7.40
C ALA A 176 -5.11 13.54 6.01
N PRO A 177 -5.87 13.96 4.97
CA PRO A 177 -5.73 13.36 3.65
C PRO A 177 -4.35 13.63 3.02
N ALA A 178 -3.74 14.79 3.27
CA ALA A 178 -2.41 15.10 2.74
C ALA A 178 -1.33 14.17 3.33
N LEU A 179 -1.33 13.95 4.64
CA LEU A 179 -0.39 13.04 5.30
C LEU A 179 -0.62 11.58 4.90
N HIS A 180 -1.88 11.17 4.71
CA HIS A 180 -2.20 9.84 4.19
C HIS A 180 -1.59 9.63 2.80
N LEU A 181 -1.82 10.56 1.86
CA LEU A 181 -1.28 10.48 0.50
C LEU A 181 0.25 10.61 0.45
N LEU A 182 0.85 11.41 1.34
CA LEU A 182 2.30 11.46 1.49
C LEU A 182 2.85 10.10 1.91
N THR A 183 2.23 9.49 2.92
CA THR A 183 2.60 8.16 3.42
C THR A 183 2.41 7.10 2.35
N HIS A 184 1.32 7.16 1.59
CA HIS A 184 1.06 6.30 0.43
C HIS A 184 2.22 6.38 -0.58
N HIS A 185 2.61 7.58 -1.01
CA HIS A 185 3.72 7.72 -1.96
C HIS A 185 5.04 7.21 -1.38
N ALA A 186 5.35 7.58 -0.14
CA ALA A 186 6.57 7.15 0.52
C ALA A 186 6.64 5.62 0.64
N ILE A 187 5.56 4.97 1.08
CA ILE A 187 5.57 3.52 1.28
C ILE A 187 5.65 2.77 -0.03
N PHE A 188 4.94 3.19 -1.09
CA PHE A 188 5.05 2.55 -2.41
C PHE A 188 6.45 2.72 -3.02
N LEU A 189 7.05 3.90 -2.88
CA LEU A 189 8.42 4.14 -3.34
C LEU A 189 9.43 3.29 -2.57
N VAL A 190 9.31 3.22 -1.24
CA VAL A 190 10.21 2.38 -0.44
C VAL A 190 10.00 0.90 -0.78
N ALA A 191 8.75 0.42 -0.73
CA ALA A 191 8.38 -0.98 -0.89
C ALA A 191 8.70 -1.59 -2.26
N TYR A 192 8.60 -0.81 -3.33
CA TYR A 192 8.69 -1.34 -4.69
C TYR A 192 9.63 -0.54 -5.60
N GLY A 193 10.03 0.66 -5.20
CA GLY A 193 10.95 1.52 -5.95
C GLY A 193 12.41 1.46 -5.46
N LEU A 194 12.62 1.35 -4.14
CA LEU A 194 13.94 1.37 -3.51
C LEU A 194 14.37 0.00 -2.99
N THR A 195 13.44 -0.82 -2.51
CA THR A 195 13.72 -2.20 -2.12
C THR A 195 13.48 -3.15 -3.29
N LEU A 196 14.50 -3.94 -3.65
CA LEU A 196 14.37 -5.00 -4.66
C LEU A 196 13.67 -6.26 -4.11
N ASP A 197 13.41 -6.32 -2.80
CA ASP A 197 12.68 -7.44 -2.18
C ASP A 197 11.17 -7.16 -2.15
N VAL A 198 10.46 -7.81 -3.08
CA VAL A 198 8.99 -7.70 -3.20
C VAL A 198 8.27 -8.21 -1.94
N SER A 199 8.84 -9.18 -1.23
CA SER A 199 8.29 -9.72 0.02
C SER A 199 8.27 -8.65 1.11
N ALA A 200 9.36 -7.89 1.22
CA ALA A 200 9.47 -6.79 2.16
C ALA A 200 8.45 -5.70 1.83
N GLY A 201 8.26 -5.40 0.54
CA GLY A 201 7.25 -4.45 0.08
C GLY A 201 5.82 -4.86 0.43
N ILE A 202 5.45 -6.12 0.19
CA ILE A 202 4.14 -6.68 0.58
C ILE A 202 3.94 -6.56 2.09
N ALA A 203 4.95 -6.92 2.88
CA ALA A 203 4.86 -6.88 4.33
C ALA A 203 4.73 -5.43 4.87
N ALA A 204 5.46 -4.48 4.30
CA ALA A 204 5.34 -3.06 4.63
C ALA A 204 3.93 -2.52 4.35
N MET A 205 3.35 -2.86 3.19
CA MET A 205 1.98 -2.47 2.84
C MET A 205 0.94 -3.05 3.79
N ALA A 206 1.09 -4.32 4.16
CA ALA A 206 0.21 -4.97 5.13
C ALA A 206 0.33 -4.34 6.52
N ALA A 207 1.55 -4.06 6.98
CA ALA A 207 1.80 -3.35 8.23
C ALA A 207 1.16 -1.95 8.24
N TRP A 208 1.28 -1.20 7.14
CA TRP A 208 0.66 0.12 7.02
C TRP A 208 -0.86 0.10 7.11
N ARG A 209 -1.51 -0.90 6.49
CA ARG A 209 -2.96 -1.10 6.62
C ARG A 209 -3.37 -1.47 8.04
N LEU A 210 -2.58 -2.30 8.73
CA LEU A 210 -2.81 -2.63 10.13
C LEU A 210 -2.66 -1.40 11.03
N ALA A 211 -1.67 -0.56 10.77
CA ALA A 211 -1.48 0.70 11.50
C ALA A 211 -2.64 1.68 11.28
N HIS A 212 -3.20 1.76 10.06
CA HIS A 212 -4.40 2.57 9.77
C HIS A 212 -5.67 2.02 10.44
N ALA A 213 -5.78 0.71 10.59
CA ALA A 213 -6.90 0.08 11.28
C ALA A 213 -6.78 0.17 12.82
N ALA A 214 -5.61 0.50 13.35
CA ALA A 214 -5.42 0.71 14.78
C ALA A 214 -6.18 1.98 15.22
N PRO A 215 -6.87 1.95 16.37
CA PRO A 215 -7.53 3.13 16.94
C PRO A 215 -6.48 4.12 17.47
N LEU A 216 -5.80 4.83 16.57
CA LEU A 216 -4.90 5.91 16.96
C LEU A 216 -5.72 7.18 17.13
N ARG A 217 -5.72 7.73 18.36
CA ARG A 217 -6.23 9.08 18.60
C ARG A 217 -5.51 10.04 17.65
N GLN A 218 -6.28 10.86 16.91
CA GLN A 218 -5.74 12.00 16.21
C GLN A 218 -4.91 12.84 17.20
N LEU A 219 -3.60 12.90 16.97
CA LEU A 219 -2.76 13.87 17.65
C LEU A 219 -3.21 15.25 17.15
N SER A 220 -3.92 15.97 18.01
CA SER A 220 -4.30 17.35 17.73
C SER A 220 -3.03 18.20 17.75
N PHE A 221 -2.54 18.55 16.56
CA PHE A 221 -1.43 19.50 16.41
C PHE A 221 -1.93 20.96 16.39
N THR A 222 -3.22 21.22 16.66
CA THR A 222 -3.75 22.59 16.80
C THR A 222 -3.53 23.13 18.23
N ALA A 223 -2.30 23.05 18.71
CA ALA A 223 -1.83 23.96 19.75
C ALA A 223 -0.96 25.01 19.05
N VAL A 224 -1.61 25.98 18.43
CA VAL A 224 -1.02 27.29 18.15
C VAL A 224 -1.70 28.25 19.13
N PRO A 225 -0.95 28.97 19.98
CA PRO A 225 -1.50 29.96 20.92
C PRO A 225 -2.20 31.12 20.21
#